data_AF-A0A9N8MP90-F1
#
_entry.id   AF-A0A9N8MP90-F1
#
_cell.length_a   1.000
_cell.length_b   1.000
_cell.length_c   1.000
_cell.angle_alpha   90.00
_cell.angle_beta   90.00
_cell.angle_gamma   90.00
#
_symmetry.space_group_name_H-M   'P 1'
#
loop_
_entity.id
_entity.type
_entity.pdbx_description
1 polymer ?
#
loop_
_entity_poly.entity_id
_entity_poly.type
_entity_poly.pdbx_seq_one_letter_code
_entity_poly.pdbx_strand_id
1 'polypeptide(L)'
;MMATYIGFSLVFLHSLHKLGNTISEEEEKGHFHLWKYVGYLLGIPEELLPNDKKQATEFFYLWTSVQPSSDKDSVLLAHSLLNESLENPILKFKFQRRNLRYLHICCTWFLLDHEVCKRLQIPDVPFKNGFPKMKRIINKIYDSTVSRDARIKKGNKDQMKVLEDYLRVTQNSNFR
;
A
#
# COMPACT_ATOMS: atom_id res chain seq x y z
N MET A 1 -4.71 5.97 16.61
CA MET A 1 -3.33 5.69 16.16
C MET A 1 -3.04 4.21 15.94
N MET A 2 -3.44 3.30 16.84
CA MET A 2 -3.04 1.89 16.74
C MET A 2 -3.59 1.14 15.49
N ALA A 3 -4.87 1.30 15.13
CA ALA A 3 -5.42 0.69 13.91
C ALA A 3 -4.69 1.17 12.63
N THR A 4 -4.44 2.47 12.52
CA THR A 4 -3.69 3.08 11.41
C THR A 4 -2.26 2.54 11.32
N TYR A 5 -1.60 2.44 12.48
CA TYR A 5 -0.28 1.84 12.63
C TYR A 5 -0.25 0.38 12.12
N ILE A 6 -1.23 -0.45 12.51
CA ILE A 6 -1.30 -1.85 12.04
C ILE A 6 -1.58 -1.92 10.53
N GLY A 7 -2.28 -0.93 9.97
CA GLY A 7 -2.43 -0.78 8.53
C GLY A 7 -1.08 -0.69 7.79
N PHE A 8 -0.12 0.06 8.35
CA PHE A 8 1.21 0.18 7.75
C PHE A 8 2.13 -1.02 8.01
N SER A 9 1.93 -1.76 9.10
CA SER A 9 2.68 -2.98 9.38
C SER A 9 2.05 -4.21 8.72
N LEU A 10 1.01 -4.78 9.34
CA LEU A 10 0.37 -6.03 8.94
C LEU A 10 -0.30 -5.96 7.56
N VAL A 11 -1.14 -4.95 7.31
CA VAL A 11 -1.93 -4.87 6.07
C VAL A 11 -1.02 -4.64 4.86
N PHE A 12 0.08 -3.91 5.05
CA PHE A 12 1.11 -3.73 4.03
C PHE A 12 1.75 -5.06 3.62
N LEU A 13 2.25 -5.85 4.58
CA LEU A 13 2.85 -7.16 4.30
C LEU A 13 1.83 -8.12 3.67
N HIS A 14 0.60 -8.12 4.18
CA HIS A 14 -0.50 -8.90 3.61
C HIS A 14 -0.77 -8.53 2.14
N SER A 15 -0.75 -7.23 1.81
CA SER A 15 -0.95 -6.73 0.45
C SER A 15 0.17 -7.16 -0.50
N LEU A 16 1.44 -7.07 -0.04
CA LEU A 16 2.58 -7.56 -0.80
C LEU A 16 2.49 -9.08 -1.05
N HIS A 17 2.06 -9.85 -0.05
CA HIS A 17 1.84 -11.28 -0.20
C HIS A 17 0.71 -11.59 -1.19
N LYS A 18 -0.41 -10.87 -1.15
CA LYS A 18 -1.49 -10.99 -2.16
C LYS A 18 -0.99 -10.69 -3.58
N LEU A 19 -0.06 -9.75 -3.72
CA LEU A 19 0.64 -9.43 -4.98
C LEU A 19 1.77 -10.41 -5.34
N GLY A 20 1.93 -11.51 -4.62
CA GLY A 20 2.85 -12.60 -4.97
C GLY A 20 4.31 -12.36 -4.59
N ASN A 21 4.58 -11.45 -3.65
CA ASN A 21 5.92 -11.30 -3.09
C ASN A 21 6.18 -12.35 -2.00
N THR A 22 7.42 -12.83 -1.94
CA THR A 22 7.92 -13.71 -0.87
C THR A 22 8.72 -12.87 0.11
N ILE A 23 8.36 -12.96 1.39
CA ILE A 23 8.93 -12.19 2.48
C ILE A 23 9.63 -13.18 3.41
N SER A 24 10.88 -12.93 3.78
CA SER A 24 11.59 -13.81 4.73
C SER A 24 11.12 -13.55 6.16
N GLU A 25 11.38 -14.49 7.07
CA GLU A 25 11.10 -14.28 8.50
C GLU A 25 11.86 -13.08 9.07
N GLU A 26 13.09 -12.86 8.61
CA GLU A 26 13.92 -11.73 9.02
C GLU A 26 13.33 -10.39 8.56
N GLU A 27 12.84 -10.31 7.31
CA GLU A 27 12.16 -9.12 6.80
C GLU A 27 10.84 -8.86 7.53
N GLU A 28 10.06 -9.90 7.80
CA GLU A 28 8.81 -9.77 8.56
C GLU A 28 9.10 -9.22 9.96
N LYS A 29 10.06 -9.80 10.68
CA LYS A 29 10.49 -9.33 12.02
C LYS A 29 11.03 -7.90 11.95
N GLY A 30 11.88 -7.59 10.98
CA GLY A 30 12.45 -6.24 10.79
C GLY A 30 11.38 -5.19 10.50
N HIS A 31 10.38 -5.52 9.66
CA HIS A 31 9.26 -4.64 9.34
C HIS A 31 8.39 -4.37 10.57
N PHE A 32 8.04 -5.41 11.34
CA PHE A 32 7.28 -5.23 12.58
C PHE A 32 8.08 -4.45 13.63
N HIS A 33 9.39 -4.67 13.73
CA HIS A 33 10.24 -3.92 14.66
C HIS A 33 10.33 -2.43 14.29
N LEU A 34 10.58 -2.12 13.00
CA LEU A 34 10.61 -0.76 12.48
C LEU A 34 9.31 -0.03 12.82
N TRP A 35 8.18 -0.67 12.50
CA TRP A 35 6.88 -0.08 12.75
C TRP A 35 6.64 0.04 14.26
N LYS A 36 6.95 -0.95 15.09
CA LYS A 36 6.83 -0.85 16.56
C LYS A 36 7.57 0.39 17.07
N TYR A 37 8.79 0.62 16.60
CA TYR A 37 9.56 1.81 16.94
C TYR A 37 8.89 3.12 16.48
N VAL A 38 8.38 3.18 15.24
CA VAL A 38 7.60 4.34 14.75
C VAL A 38 6.36 4.58 15.62
N GLY A 39 5.64 3.52 16.00
CA GLY A 39 4.47 3.60 16.88
C GLY A 39 4.81 4.16 18.26
N TYR A 40 5.94 3.72 18.83
CA TYR A 40 6.48 4.27 20.07
C TYR A 40 6.79 5.77 19.95
N LEU A 41 7.47 6.19 18.88
CA LEU A 41 7.77 7.61 18.63
C LEU A 41 6.51 8.48 18.45
N LEU A 42 5.43 7.89 17.93
CA LEU A 42 4.12 8.56 17.82
C LEU A 42 3.34 8.60 19.14
N GLY A 43 3.91 8.08 20.25
CA GLY A 43 3.32 8.12 21.58
C GLY A 43 2.32 7.00 21.87
N ILE A 44 2.33 5.89 21.11
CA ILE A 44 1.53 4.71 21.45
C ILE A 44 2.20 4.01 22.65
N PRO A 45 1.48 3.73 23.75
CA PRO A 45 2.02 2.97 24.88
C PRO A 45 2.59 1.63 24.42
N GLU A 46 3.76 1.25 24.95
CA GLU A 46 4.52 0.10 24.46
C GLU A 46 3.74 -1.21 24.64
N GLU A 47 2.99 -1.33 25.72
CA GLU A 47 2.11 -2.47 26.03
C GLU A 47 0.98 -2.67 25.01
N LEU A 48 0.65 -1.65 24.22
CA LEU A 48 -0.36 -1.71 23.15
C LEU A 48 0.26 -1.97 21.78
N LEU A 49 1.59 -2.04 21.67
CA LEU A 49 2.27 -2.32 20.42
C LEU A 49 2.46 -3.83 20.24
N PRO A 50 1.95 -4.43 19.15
CA PRO A 50 2.08 -5.85 18.91
C PRO A 50 3.55 -6.23 18.68
N ASN A 51 3.96 -7.36 19.27
CA ASN A 51 5.33 -7.86 19.15
C ASN A 51 5.55 -8.75 17.92
N ASP A 52 4.47 -9.31 17.39
CA ASP A 52 4.49 -10.22 16.28
C ASP A 52 3.22 -10.09 15.42
N LYS A 53 3.23 -10.81 14.30
CA LYS A 53 2.11 -10.84 13.34
C LYS A 53 0.81 -11.36 13.94
N LYS A 54 0.88 -12.32 14.88
CA LYS A 54 -0.31 -12.91 15.50
C LYS A 54 -1.00 -11.87 16.36
N GLN A 55 -0.27 -11.23 17.28
CA GLN A 55 -0.78 -10.14 18.11
C GLN A 55 -1.30 -8.98 17.25
N ALA A 56 -0.56 -8.60 16.20
CA ALA A 56 -1.01 -7.55 15.29
C ALA A 56 -2.35 -7.91 14.61
N THR A 57 -2.55 -9.19 14.25
CA THR A 57 -3.80 -9.66 13.64
C THR A 57 -4.96 -9.64 14.63
N GLU A 58 -4.73 -10.10 15.86
CA GLU A 58 -5.74 -10.08 16.93
C GLU A 58 -6.17 -8.64 17.25
N PHE A 59 -5.20 -7.73 17.39
CA PHE A 59 -5.47 -6.31 17.61
C PHE A 59 -6.20 -5.69 16.42
N PHE A 60 -5.77 -5.96 15.20
CA PHE A 60 -6.44 -5.43 14.00
C PHE A 60 -7.89 -5.89 13.92
N TYR A 61 -8.16 -7.16 14.20
CA TYR A 61 -9.52 -7.69 14.26
C TYR A 61 -10.36 -6.96 15.31
N LEU A 62 -9.86 -6.84 16.54
CA LEU A 62 -10.57 -6.14 17.61
C LEU A 62 -10.92 -4.70 17.22
N TRP A 63 -9.95 -3.93 16.75
CA TRP A 63 -10.18 -2.54 16.37
C TRP A 63 -11.13 -2.38 15.19
N THR A 64 -11.00 -3.22 14.17
CA THR A 64 -11.88 -3.15 13.01
C THR A 64 -13.29 -3.66 13.29
N SER A 65 -13.48 -4.49 14.31
CA SER A 65 -14.80 -4.99 14.72
C SER A 65 -15.68 -3.93 15.38
N VAL A 66 -15.08 -2.92 16.02
CA VAL A 66 -15.79 -1.85 16.73
C VAL A 66 -15.85 -0.54 15.93
N GLN A 67 -15.07 -0.44 14.86
CA GLN A 67 -15.04 0.76 14.03
C GLN A 67 -16.33 0.87 13.20
N PRO A 68 -16.96 2.06 13.14
CA PRO A 68 -18.14 2.24 12.31
C PRO A 68 -17.83 1.98 10.83
N SER A 69 -18.87 1.65 10.08
CA SER A 69 -18.77 1.51 8.63
C SER A 69 -18.39 2.85 7.97
N SER A 70 -17.87 2.76 6.75
CA SER A 70 -17.55 3.95 5.95
C SER A 70 -18.79 4.81 5.71
N ASP A 71 -18.62 6.11 5.82
CA ASP A 71 -19.64 7.13 5.63
C ASP A 71 -19.38 7.98 4.38
N LYS A 72 -20.09 9.11 4.25
CA LYS A 72 -19.96 10.01 3.10
C LYS A 72 -18.55 10.61 3.01
N ASP A 73 -17.95 10.96 4.14
CA ASP A 73 -16.61 11.55 4.18
C ASP A 73 -15.56 10.51 3.77
N SER A 74 -15.73 9.27 4.19
CA SER A 74 -14.91 8.13 3.76
C SER A 74 -14.92 7.95 2.23
N VAL A 75 -16.10 8.07 1.60
CA VAL A 75 -16.24 8.01 0.13
C VAL A 75 -15.50 9.20 -0.52
N LEU A 76 -15.71 10.42 -0.02
CA LEU A 76 -15.03 11.60 -0.57
C LEU A 76 -13.51 11.49 -0.50
N LEU A 77 -12.97 11.03 0.64
CA LEU A 77 -11.53 10.81 0.81
C LEU A 77 -10.99 9.74 -0.14
N ALA A 78 -11.69 8.62 -0.29
CA ALA A 78 -11.29 7.56 -1.22
C ALA A 78 -11.24 8.07 -2.67
N HIS A 79 -12.24 8.84 -3.09
CA HIS A 79 -12.29 9.39 -4.44
C HIS A 79 -11.23 10.47 -4.67
N SER A 80 -10.96 11.34 -3.69
CA SER A 80 -9.88 12.32 -3.76
C SER A 80 -8.52 11.63 -3.93
N LEU A 81 -8.25 10.57 -3.16
CA LEU A 81 -7.00 9.81 -3.27
C LEU A 81 -6.87 9.10 -4.63
N LEU A 82 -7.95 8.53 -5.16
CA LEU A 82 -7.93 7.94 -6.52
C LEU A 82 -7.66 9.00 -7.59
N ASN A 83 -8.22 10.20 -7.41
CA ASN A 83 -8.12 11.28 -8.37
C ASN A 83 -6.81 12.08 -8.29
N GLU A 84 -6.03 11.97 -7.21
CA GLU A 84 -4.69 12.59 -7.09
C GLU A 84 -3.83 12.28 -8.32
N SER A 85 -3.87 11.05 -8.80
CA SER A 85 -3.13 10.62 -9.99
C SER A 85 -3.45 11.43 -11.27
N LEU A 86 -4.60 12.09 -11.33
CA LEU A 86 -5.01 12.97 -12.44
C LEU A 86 -4.36 14.35 -12.39
N GLU A 87 -3.95 14.78 -11.20
CA GLU A 87 -3.28 16.06 -10.94
C GLU A 87 -1.77 15.89 -10.83
N ASN A 88 -1.28 14.65 -10.72
CA ASN A 88 0.11 14.32 -10.54
C ASN A 88 1.04 15.01 -11.58
N PRO A 89 1.95 15.90 -11.13
CA PRO A 89 2.82 16.67 -12.02
C PRO A 89 3.96 15.86 -12.63
N ILE A 90 4.28 14.67 -12.11
CA ILE A 90 5.38 13.82 -12.57
C ILE A 90 5.08 13.23 -13.96
N LEU A 91 3.81 12.88 -14.22
CA LEU A 91 3.39 12.29 -15.50
C LEU A 91 2.99 13.38 -16.50
N LYS A 92 3.75 13.50 -17.60
CA LYS A 92 3.57 14.55 -18.62
C LYS A 92 2.20 14.51 -19.31
N PHE A 93 1.70 13.32 -19.64
CA PHE A 93 0.53 13.18 -20.51
C PHE A 93 -0.73 12.76 -19.75
N LYS A 94 -1.88 13.35 -20.13
CA LYS A 94 -3.19 13.06 -19.53
C LYS A 94 -3.58 11.57 -19.60
N PHE A 95 -3.21 10.87 -20.66
CA PHE A 95 -3.51 9.44 -20.79
C PHE A 95 -2.71 8.59 -19.79
N GLN A 96 -1.46 8.97 -19.47
CA GLN A 96 -0.64 8.27 -18.46
C GLN A 96 -1.26 8.40 -17.08
N ARG A 97 -1.69 9.61 -16.72
CA ARG A 97 -2.40 9.91 -15.47
C ARG A 97 -3.71 9.12 -15.34
N ARG A 98 -4.52 9.10 -16.41
CA ARG A 98 -5.73 8.27 -16.48
C ARG A 98 -5.44 6.78 -16.35
N ASN A 99 -4.36 6.31 -16.97
CA ASN A 99 -3.95 4.91 -16.85
C ASN A 99 -3.50 4.59 -15.42
N LEU A 100 -2.71 5.45 -14.77
CA LEU A 100 -2.30 5.27 -13.37
C LEU A 100 -3.52 5.18 -12.44
N ARG A 101 -4.51 6.08 -12.61
CA ARG A 101 -5.79 6.00 -11.90
C ARG A 101 -6.47 4.64 -12.09
N TYR A 102 -6.54 4.16 -13.33
CA TYR A 102 -7.10 2.84 -13.64
C TYR A 102 -6.35 1.72 -12.93
N LEU A 103 -5.01 1.76 -12.91
CA LEU A 103 -4.19 0.77 -12.20
C LEU A 103 -4.43 0.82 -10.68
N HIS A 104 -4.55 2.02 -10.08
CA HIS A 104 -4.89 2.18 -8.67
C HIS A 104 -6.26 1.60 -8.33
N ILE A 105 -7.28 1.82 -9.18
CA ILE A 105 -8.60 1.20 -9.02
C ILE A 105 -8.49 -0.33 -9.10
N CYS A 106 -7.76 -0.87 -10.08
CA CYS A 106 -7.52 -2.32 -10.20
C CYS A 106 -6.89 -2.90 -8.92
N CYS A 107 -5.85 -2.25 -8.40
CA CYS A 107 -5.20 -2.65 -7.16
C CYS A 107 -6.14 -2.56 -5.96
N THR A 108 -6.95 -1.51 -5.86
CA THR A 108 -7.91 -1.32 -4.76
C THR A 108 -8.91 -2.48 -4.72
N TRP A 109 -9.52 -2.81 -5.86
CA TRP A 109 -10.46 -3.94 -5.98
C TRP A 109 -9.84 -5.30 -5.69
N PHE A 110 -8.53 -5.46 -5.91
CA PHE A 110 -7.85 -6.73 -5.67
C PHE A 110 -7.36 -6.87 -4.23
N LEU A 111 -6.88 -5.78 -3.63
CA LEU A 111 -6.29 -5.77 -2.30
C LEU A 111 -7.35 -5.70 -1.20
N LEU A 112 -8.42 -4.93 -1.41
CA LEU A 112 -9.52 -4.79 -0.48
C LEU A 112 -10.66 -5.77 -0.79
N ASP A 113 -11.55 -5.95 0.18
CA ASP A 113 -12.74 -6.77 0.01
C ASP A 113 -13.80 -6.09 -0.87
N HIS A 114 -14.59 -6.92 -1.56
CA HIS A 114 -15.65 -6.47 -2.47
C HIS A 114 -16.66 -5.54 -1.79
N GLU A 115 -17.07 -5.87 -0.57
CA GLU A 115 -18.02 -5.07 0.21
C GLU A 115 -17.39 -3.76 0.71
N VAL A 116 -16.09 -3.75 1.01
CA VAL A 116 -15.37 -2.50 1.34
C VAL A 116 -15.36 -1.57 0.12
N CYS A 117 -15.02 -2.10 -1.06
CA CYS A 117 -15.00 -1.32 -2.30
C CYS A 117 -16.38 -0.76 -2.66
N LYS A 118 -17.44 -1.56 -2.49
CA LYS A 118 -18.82 -1.10 -2.69
C LYS A 118 -19.20 0.03 -1.76
N ARG A 119 -18.92 -0.10 -0.45
CA ARG A 119 -19.26 0.94 0.53
C ARG A 119 -18.50 2.24 0.29
N LEU A 120 -17.24 2.14 -0.14
CA LEU A 120 -16.42 3.28 -0.56
C LEU A 120 -16.76 3.81 -1.95
N GLN A 121 -17.72 3.18 -2.66
CA GLN A 121 -18.15 3.54 -4.01
C GLN A 121 -17.01 3.58 -5.03
N ILE A 122 -16.00 2.73 -4.85
CA ILE A 122 -14.86 2.63 -5.75
C ILE A 122 -15.37 2.38 -7.17
N PRO A 123 -14.96 3.18 -8.17
CA PRO A 123 -15.45 3.03 -9.53
C PRO A 123 -15.24 1.62 -10.05
N ASP A 124 -16.26 1.04 -10.67
CA ASP A 124 -16.11 -0.22 -11.38
C ASP A 124 -15.44 0.02 -12.73
N VAL A 125 -14.48 -0.83 -13.08
CA VAL A 125 -13.71 -0.70 -14.33
C VAL A 125 -13.60 -2.06 -15.02
N PRO A 126 -13.61 -2.09 -16.37
CA PRO A 126 -13.40 -3.33 -17.10
C PRO A 126 -12.08 -3.98 -16.71
N PHE A 127 -12.05 -5.31 -16.64
CA PHE A 127 -10.83 -6.08 -16.37
C PHE A 127 -10.05 -5.67 -15.11
N LYS A 128 -10.74 -5.16 -14.05
CA LYS A 128 -10.11 -4.73 -12.78
C LYS A 128 -9.15 -5.72 -12.12
N ASN A 129 -9.35 -7.02 -12.37
CA ASN A 129 -8.49 -8.08 -11.86
C ASN A 129 -7.28 -8.41 -12.75
N GLY A 130 -7.22 -7.92 -13.99
CA GLY A 130 -6.20 -8.29 -14.97
C GLY A 130 -4.80 -7.86 -14.54
N PHE A 131 -4.62 -6.56 -14.29
CA PHE A 131 -3.34 -6.00 -13.85
C PHE A 131 -2.78 -6.66 -12.57
N PRO A 132 -3.53 -6.72 -11.44
CA PRO A 132 -2.98 -7.28 -10.21
C PRO A 132 -2.71 -8.78 -10.29
N LYS A 133 -3.54 -9.56 -11.00
CA LYS A 133 -3.27 -10.99 -11.22
C LYS A 133 -2.03 -11.20 -12.09
N MET A 134 -1.88 -10.41 -13.16
CA MET A 134 -0.66 -10.43 -13.99
C MET A 134 0.56 -10.07 -13.14
N LYS A 135 0.49 -9.03 -12.31
CA LYS A 135 1.58 -8.65 -11.41
C LYS A 135 1.94 -9.75 -10.42
N ARG A 136 0.94 -10.45 -9.86
CA ARG A 136 1.15 -11.62 -8.99
C ARG A 136 1.91 -12.74 -9.69
N ILE A 137 1.55 -13.05 -10.94
CA ILE A 137 2.22 -14.07 -11.74
C ILE A 137 3.68 -13.66 -12.02
N ILE A 138 3.89 -12.43 -12.50
CA ILE A 138 5.22 -11.89 -12.78
C ILE A 138 6.10 -11.94 -11.53
N ASN A 139 5.58 -11.50 -10.38
CA ASN A 139 6.33 -11.50 -9.13
C ASN A 139 6.74 -12.93 -8.71
N LYS A 140 5.86 -13.92 -8.85
CA LYS A 140 6.20 -15.33 -8.56
C LYS A 140 7.28 -15.88 -9.49
N ILE A 141 7.18 -15.61 -10.80
CA ILE A 141 8.21 -16.03 -11.77
C ILE A 141 9.54 -15.35 -11.45
N TYR A 142 9.50 -14.06 -11.14
CA TYR A 142 10.69 -13.29 -10.80
C TYR A 142 11.35 -13.78 -9.51
N ASP A 143 10.54 -14.15 -8.50
CA ASP A 143 10.99 -14.73 -7.24
C ASP A 143 11.74 -16.06 -7.43
N SER A 144 11.28 -16.90 -8.38
CA SER A 144 11.89 -18.21 -8.66
C SER A 144 13.07 -18.16 -9.63
N THR A 145 13.16 -17.13 -10.48
CA THR A 145 14.17 -17.05 -11.55
C THR A 145 15.32 -16.10 -11.26
N VAL A 146 15.13 -15.15 -10.33
CA VAL A 146 16.13 -14.11 -10.03
C VAL A 146 16.52 -14.17 -8.56
N SER A 147 17.83 -14.18 -8.31
CA SER A 147 18.38 -14.22 -6.95
C SER A 147 17.87 -13.04 -6.12
N ARG A 148 17.68 -13.29 -4.82
CA ARG A 148 17.14 -12.30 -3.88
C ARG A 148 17.94 -10.99 -3.90
N ASP A 149 19.26 -11.07 -3.88
CA ASP A 149 20.15 -9.89 -3.90
C ASP A 149 19.97 -9.04 -5.16
N ALA A 150 19.83 -9.69 -6.32
CA ALA A 150 19.58 -8.99 -7.58
C ALA A 150 18.22 -8.27 -7.55
N ARG A 151 17.20 -8.90 -6.97
CA ARG A 151 15.87 -8.30 -6.80
C ARG A 151 15.91 -7.11 -5.85
N ILE A 152 16.62 -7.21 -4.72
CA ILE A 152 16.82 -6.11 -3.77
C ILE A 152 17.54 -4.94 -4.45
N LYS A 153 18.64 -5.21 -5.15
CA LYS A 153 19.41 -4.17 -5.87
C LYS A 153 18.57 -3.47 -6.94
N LYS A 154 17.77 -4.24 -7.69
CA LYS A 154 16.83 -3.70 -8.68
C LYS A 154 15.74 -2.85 -8.03
N GLY A 155 15.13 -3.35 -6.94
CA GLY A 155 14.13 -2.62 -6.16
C GLY A 155 14.66 -1.29 -5.61
N ASN A 156 15.86 -1.29 -5.03
CA ASN A 156 16.52 -0.08 -4.56
C ASN A 156 16.73 0.93 -5.69
N LYS A 157 17.22 0.49 -6.85
CA LYS A 157 17.40 1.35 -8.03
C LYS A 157 16.07 1.99 -8.47
N ASP A 158 15.00 1.22 -8.48
CA ASP A 158 13.68 1.70 -8.88
C ASP A 158 13.11 2.71 -7.86
N GLN A 159 13.28 2.47 -6.56
CA GLN A 159 12.88 3.41 -5.49
C GLN A 159 13.68 4.71 -5.53
N MET A 160 15.00 4.64 -5.72
CA MET A 160 15.85 5.84 -5.83
C MET A 160 15.48 6.70 -7.04
N LYS A 161 15.09 6.08 -8.16
CA LYS A 161 14.58 6.81 -9.32
C LYS A 161 13.26 7.54 -9.00
N VAL A 162 12.34 6.86 -8.31
CA VAL A 162 11.07 7.48 -7.89
C VAL A 162 11.35 8.69 -6.98
N LEU A 163 12.25 8.55 -6.01
CA LEU A 163 12.67 9.66 -5.14
C LEU A 163 13.26 10.82 -5.95
N GLU A 164 14.13 10.54 -6.91
CA GLU A 164 14.71 11.56 -7.78
C GLU A 164 13.63 12.32 -8.57
N ASP A 165 12.66 11.59 -9.16
CA ASP A 165 11.56 12.18 -9.90
C ASP A 165 10.68 13.07 -8.98
N TYR A 166 10.43 12.65 -7.73
CA TYR A 166 9.72 13.45 -6.73
C TYR A 166 10.49 14.72 -6.34
N LEU A 167 11.79 14.62 -6.05
CA LEU A 167 12.62 15.75 -5.69
C LEU A 167 12.71 16.78 -6.82
N ARG A 168 12.85 16.31 -8.07
CA ARG A 168 12.89 17.17 -9.25
C ARG A 168 11.61 18.00 -9.41
N VAL A 169 10.46 17.42 -9.08
CA VAL A 169 9.15 18.07 -9.24
C VAL A 169 8.84 18.99 -8.06
N THR A 170 9.18 18.58 -6.83
CA THR A 170 8.98 19.39 -5.62
C THR A 170 9.89 20.62 -5.58
N GLN A 171 11.14 20.53 -6.06
CA GLN A 171 12.03 21.70 -6.22
C GLN A 171 11.46 22.78 -7.14
N ASN A 172 10.60 22.39 -8.09
CA ASN A 172 9.91 23.30 -9.00
C ASN A 172 8.52 23.73 -8.47
N SER A 173 8.13 23.29 -7.28
CA SER A 173 6.83 23.59 -6.66
C SER A 173 6.97 24.69 -5.61
N ASN A 174 5.92 25.49 -5.42
CA ASN A 174 5.89 26.60 -4.46
C ASN A 174 5.78 26.16 -2.98
N PHE A 175 5.89 24.86 -2.69
CA PHE A 175 5.92 24.35 -1.33
C PHE A 175 7.36 24.46 -0.79
N ARG A 176 7.70 25.64 -0.26
CA ARG A 176 8.85 25.85 0.62
C ARG A 176 8.46 25.61 2.07
#